data_AF-A0A7V3LHP6-F1
#
_entry.id   AF-A0A7V3LHP6-F1
#
_cell.length_a   1.000
_cell.length_b   1.000
_cell.length_c   1.000
_cell.angle_alpha   90.00
_cell.angle_beta   90.00
_cell.angle_gamma   90.00
#
_symmetry.space_group_name_H-M   'P 1'
#
loop_
_entity.id
_entity.type
_entity.pdbx_description
1 polymer ?
#
loop_
_entity_poly.entity_id
_entity_poly.type
_entity_poly.pdbx_seq_one_letter_code
_entity_poly.pdbx_strand_id
1 'polypeptide(L)'
;MADRPVVLLGITGGIAAYKAAELLRGLQRAGMEVRVIMTRAATRFVGPLTFETLSGAPVRLDEVRELREDSRITHVVDSEEADIMVIAPATANTLAKMANGIADNLLTSMYLAFGKTVVVAPAMNTNMWEHPATQHNVSVLRERGVFVVEPGAGELACGDYGAGRMAEPESIVAEVKLRLQVQRKRDLRGLRVVITAGGTREPIDAVRYIGNRSSGKMGFALARAAFDRGAKVDLIEANVDLPAVPGVRQIQAPTAARMHEEVMKLLPETDILIMAAAVADYQVSDGPAGGKIGKGRDRWAIRLSPTVDILCDVAAHRQGQFLVGFAAEYGMEGLARAREKMERKSLDMIIFNDISRDDIGFDSDYNEVIILTRDSEQLIEKAPKETVAELILDAIAQAVRARREEAPLPA
;
A
#
# COMPACT_ATOMS: atom_id res chain seq x y z
N MET A 1 -14.19 -17.26 22.01
CA MET A 1 -13.93 -15.79 22.01
C MET A 1 -12.82 -15.58 20.99
N ALA A 2 -13.01 -14.70 20.01
CA ALA A 2 -11.92 -14.40 19.06
C ALA A 2 -10.76 -13.77 19.85
N ASP A 3 -9.54 -14.23 19.62
CA ASP A 3 -8.37 -13.73 20.34
C ASP A 3 -8.20 -12.23 20.08
N ARG A 4 -8.07 -11.45 21.16
CA ARG A 4 -7.88 -10.00 21.07
C ARG A 4 -6.50 -9.74 20.46
N PRO A 5 -6.36 -8.92 19.42
CA PRO A 5 -5.05 -8.64 18.86
C PRO A 5 -4.13 -8.03 19.92
N VAL A 6 -2.89 -8.50 19.99
CA VAL A 6 -1.88 -8.00 20.93
C VAL A 6 -0.97 -7.02 20.19
N VAL A 7 -0.93 -5.78 20.66
CA VAL A 7 -0.06 -4.71 20.14
C VAL A 7 1.13 -4.53 21.06
N LEU A 8 2.33 -4.60 20.49
CA LEU A 8 3.57 -4.27 21.19
C LEU A 8 3.94 -2.81 20.92
N LEU A 9 3.65 -1.93 21.88
CA LEU A 9 3.88 -0.49 21.79
C LEU A 9 5.27 -0.11 22.30
N GLY A 10 6.19 0.18 21.39
CA GLY A 10 7.51 0.73 21.67
C GLY A 10 7.50 2.25 21.78
N ILE A 11 8.05 2.79 22.87
CA ILE A 11 8.10 4.23 23.14
C ILE A 11 9.56 4.69 23.19
N THR A 12 9.90 5.67 22.36
CA THR A 12 11.26 6.23 22.27
C THR A 12 11.35 7.64 22.87
N GLY A 13 12.57 8.10 23.19
CA GLY A 13 12.79 9.36 23.91
C GLY A 13 12.65 10.60 23.05
N GLY A 14 11.45 11.16 22.99
CA GLY A 14 11.17 12.47 22.40
C GLY A 14 9.98 13.16 23.07
N ILE A 15 9.81 14.46 22.83
CA ILE A 15 8.75 15.26 23.47
C ILE A 15 7.35 14.69 23.26
N ALA A 16 7.11 14.03 22.12
CA ALA A 16 5.82 13.40 21.81
C ALA A 16 5.53 12.12 22.61
N ALA A 17 6.41 11.67 23.52
CA ALA A 17 6.19 10.46 24.32
C ALA A 17 4.91 10.52 25.16
N TYR A 18 4.45 11.71 25.56
CA TYR A 18 3.17 11.85 26.28
C TYR A 18 1.95 11.42 25.43
N LYS A 19 2.00 11.62 24.09
CA LYS A 19 0.94 11.18 23.17
C LYS A 19 0.79 9.67 23.12
N ALA A 20 1.83 8.91 23.50
CA ALA A 20 1.76 7.45 23.55
C ALA A 20 0.70 6.96 24.57
N ALA A 21 0.40 7.74 25.61
CA ALA A 21 -0.65 7.41 26.56
C ALA A 21 -2.06 7.47 25.92
N GLU A 22 -2.31 8.49 25.11
CA GLU A 22 -3.56 8.61 24.34
C GLU A 22 -3.65 7.53 23.25
N LEU A 23 -2.55 7.24 22.57
CA LEU A 23 -2.44 6.15 21.60
C LEU A 23 -2.79 4.81 22.24
N LEU A 24 -2.21 4.47 23.39
CA LEU A 24 -2.53 3.25 24.14
C LEU A 24 -4.03 3.16 24.42
N ARG A 25 -4.66 4.22 24.93
CA ARG A 25 -6.11 4.24 25.16
C ARG A 25 -6.92 4.13 23.87
N GLY A 26 -6.43 4.68 22.76
CA GLY A 26 -7.02 4.53 21.44
C GLY A 26 -7.01 3.07 20.95
N LEU A 27 -5.87 2.38 21.11
CA LEU A 27 -5.71 0.97 20.79
C LEU A 27 -6.60 0.07 21.66
N GLN A 28 -6.69 0.35 22.96
CA GLN A 28 -7.60 -0.38 23.87
C GLN A 28 -9.08 -0.18 23.50
N ARG A 29 -9.49 1.07 23.18
CA ARG A 29 -10.84 1.36 22.67
C ARG A 29 -11.13 0.63 21.36
N ALA A 30 -10.09 0.34 20.58
CA ALA A 30 -10.18 -0.48 19.38
C ALA A 30 -10.23 -2.00 19.64
N GLY A 31 -10.25 -2.43 20.92
CA GLY A 31 -10.38 -3.83 21.31
C GLY A 31 -9.06 -4.61 21.34
N MET A 32 -7.91 -3.91 21.33
CA MET A 32 -6.58 -4.51 21.32
C MET A 32 -6.01 -4.59 22.73
N GLU A 33 -5.26 -5.65 23.03
CA GLU A 33 -4.37 -5.69 24.18
C GLU A 33 -3.10 -4.90 23.84
N VAL A 34 -2.56 -4.14 24.79
CA VAL A 34 -1.36 -3.34 24.56
C VAL A 34 -0.30 -3.70 25.59
N ARG A 35 0.86 -4.15 25.12
CA ARG A 35 2.06 -4.37 25.93
C ARG A 35 3.07 -3.30 25.57
N VAL A 36 3.73 -2.73 26.57
CA VAL A 36 4.54 -1.52 26.37
C VAL A 36 6.02 -1.84 26.59
N ILE A 37 6.86 -1.36 25.67
CA ILE A 37 8.31 -1.33 25.81
C ILE A 37 8.75 0.14 25.80
N MET A 38 9.55 0.54 26.78
CA MET A 38 10.12 1.89 26.82
C MET A 38 11.63 1.84 26.76
N THR A 39 12.19 2.65 25.86
CA THR A 39 13.63 2.94 25.89
C THR A 39 13.98 3.73 27.15
N ARG A 40 15.23 3.64 27.61
CA ARG A 40 15.76 4.46 28.71
C ARG A 40 15.56 5.97 28.50
N ALA A 41 15.57 6.44 27.25
CA ALA A 41 15.34 7.84 26.94
C ALA A 41 13.86 8.23 27.10
N ALA A 42 12.91 7.32 26.79
CA ALA A 42 11.48 7.57 26.94
C ALA A 42 11.06 7.73 28.41
N THR A 43 11.66 6.98 29.32
CA THR A 43 11.35 7.05 30.76
C THR A 43 11.68 8.39 31.41
N ARG A 44 12.47 9.24 30.73
CA ARG A 44 12.77 10.62 31.15
C ARG A 44 11.69 11.63 30.75
N PHE A 45 10.81 11.28 29.81
CA PHE A 45 9.70 12.13 29.37
C PHE A 45 8.39 11.74 30.05
N VAL A 46 8.11 10.44 30.17
CA VAL A 46 6.92 9.89 30.82
C VAL A 46 7.32 8.70 31.65
N GLY A 47 6.78 8.57 32.86
CA GLY A 47 7.13 7.47 33.77
C GLY A 47 6.50 6.13 33.34
N PRO A 48 7.18 4.98 33.53
CA PRO A 48 6.62 3.66 33.27
C PRO A 48 5.28 3.40 33.97
N LEU A 49 5.11 3.88 35.20
CA LEU A 49 3.89 3.73 36.00
C LEU A 49 2.62 4.19 35.26
N THR A 50 2.71 5.24 34.43
CA THR A 50 1.60 5.69 33.60
C THR A 50 1.12 4.60 32.68
N PHE A 51 2.04 3.91 32.00
CA PHE A 51 1.73 2.86 31.04
C PHE A 51 1.36 1.55 31.70
N GLU A 52 1.95 1.21 32.85
CA GLU A 52 1.53 0.06 33.67
C GLU A 52 0.08 0.20 34.12
N THR A 53 -0.28 1.38 34.62
CA THR A 53 -1.63 1.67 35.08
C THR A 53 -2.64 1.63 33.92
N LEU A 54 -2.28 2.19 32.75
CA LEU A 54 -3.18 2.23 31.60
C LEU A 54 -3.32 0.88 30.90
N SER A 55 -2.22 0.14 30.70
CA SER A 55 -2.23 -1.17 30.03
C SER A 55 -2.77 -2.29 30.93
N GLY A 56 -2.59 -2.18 32.24
CA GLY A 56 -2.82 -3.27 33.18
C GLY A 56 -1.74 -4.36 33.10
N ALA A 57 -0.61 -4.11 32.43
CA ALA A 57 0.49 -5.05 32.23
C ALA A 57 1.83 -4.39 32.59
N PRO A 58 2.86 -5.17 32.99
CA PRO A 58 4.17 -4.61 33.30
C PRO A 58 4.83 -3.98 32.06
N VAL A 59 5.48 -2.83 32.24
CA VAL A 59 6.22 -2.17 31.17
C VAL A 59 7.61 -2.80 31.05
N ARG A 60 7.99 -3.17 29.83
CA ARG A 60 9.33 -3.69 29.54
C ARG A 60 10.32 -2.53 29.41
N LEU A 61 11.42 -2.60 30.13
CA LEU A 61 12.47 -1.57 30.14
C LEU A 61 13.82 -2.18 29.74
N ASP A 62 14.70 -1.34 29.19
CA ASP A 62 16.08 -1.71 28.82
C ASP A 62 16.90 -2.28 29.99
N GLU A 63 16.57 -1.88 31.23
CA GLU A 63 17.34 -2.19 32.44
C GLU A 63 16.93 -3.50 33.13
N VAL A 64 15.81 -4.12 32.71
CA VAL A 64 15.34 -5.37 33.31
C VAL A 64 16.19 -6.52 32.79
N ARG A 65 17.27 -6.79 33.53
CA ARG A 65 18.19 -7.94 33.38
C ARG A 65 17.56 -9.29 33.69
N GLU A 66 16.26 -9.35 33.97
CA GLU A 66 15.51 -10.59 34.09
C GLU A 66 15.23 -11.14 32.68
N LEU A 67 16.30 -11.56 32.00
CA LEU A 67 16.24 -12.42 30.82
C LEU A 67 15.66 -13.81 31.14
N ARG A 68 15.24 -14.05 32.39
CA ARG A 68 14.75 -15.31 32.94
C ARG A 68 13.82 -15.06 34.14
N GLU A 69 12.54 -14.82 33.86
CA GLU A 69 11.50 -15.39 34.70
C GLU A 69 11.10 -16.72 34.00
N ASP A 70 11.42 -17.87 34.59
CA ASP A 70 10.94 -19.19 34.17
C ASP A 70 11.36 -19.78 32.81
N SER A 71 12.64 -19.64 32.42
CA SER A 71 13.24 -20.38 31.29
C SER A 71 12.73 -20.03 29.88
N ARG A 72 12.03 -18.90 29.69
CA ARG A 72 11.69 -18.38 28.36
C ARG A 72 12.31 -16.99 28.15
N ILE A 73 12.87 -16.75 26.96
CA ILE A 73 13.54 -15.49 26.63
C ILE A 73 12.47 -14.42 26.34
N THR A 74 12.33 -13.41 27.20
CA THR A 74 11.23 -12.41 27.18
C THR A 74 11.06 -11.70 25.84
N HIS A 75 12.16 -11.35 25.15
CA HIS A 75 12.10 -10.72 23.83
C HIS A 75 11.60 -11.66 22.71
N VAL A 76 11.64 -12.98 22.92
CA VAL A 76 11.10 -13.98 21.99
C VAL A 76 9.61 -14.18 22.25
N VAL A 77 9.18 -14.33 23.51
CA VAL A 77 7.77 -14.61 23.87
C VAL A 77 6.86 -13.42 23.55
N ASP A 78 7.22 -12.21 23.97
CA ASP A 78 6.39 -11.03 23.69
C ASP A 78 6.34 -10.72 22.17
N SER A 79 7.38 -11.08 21.42
CA SER A 79 7.41 -10.96 19.96
C SER A 79 6.59 -12.03 19.25
N GLU A 80 6.54 -13.26 19.79
CA GLU A 80 5.71 -14.35 19.27
C GLU A 80 4.22 -14.09 19.52
N GLU A 81 3.87 -13.54 20.68
CA GLU A 81 2.49 -13.28 21.08
C GLU A 81 1.91 -12.00 20.46
N ALA A 82 2.71 -10.95 20.30
CA ALA A 82 2.24 -9.71 19.67
C ALA A 82 1.93 -9.92 18.17
N ASP A 83 0.78 -9.49 17.69
CA ASP A 83 0.39 -9.55 16.27
C ASP A 83 1.05 -8.43 15.44
N ILE A 84 1.29 -7.29 16.08
CA ILE A 84 1.83 -6.08 15.46
C ILE A 84 2.68 -5.29 16.44
N MET A 85 3.78 -4.71 15.96
CA MET A 85 4.61 -3.79 16.73
C MET A 85 4.36 -2.35 16.27
N VAL A 86 4.20 -1.44 17.22
CA VAL A 86 3.99 -0.01 16.97
C VAL A 86 5.07 0.77 17.70
N ILE A 87 5.88 1.58 17.00
CA ILE A 87 6.90 2.43 17.62
C ILE A 87 6.49 3.88 17.52
N ALA A 88 6.10 4.48 18.65
CA ALA A 88 5.38 5.74 18.70
C ALA A 88 5.63 6.49 20.04
N PRO A 89 6.33 7.63 20.03
CA PRO A 89 7.06 8.19 18.89
C PRO A 89 8.25 7.32 18.49
N ALA A 90 8.61 7.34 17.20
CA ALA A 90 9.88 6.84 16.68
C ALA A 90 10.84 8.02 16.42
N THR A 91 11.87 8.15 17.26
CA THR A 91 12.91 9.19 17.08
C THR A 91 13.84 8.88 15.92
N ALA A 92 14.50 9.91 15.37
CA ALA A 92 15.51 9.73 14.32
C ALA A 92 16.59 8.70 14.69
N ASN A 93 17.03 8.71 15.96
CA ASN A 93 17.99 7.74 16.49
C ASN A 93 17.48 6.30 16.42
N THR A 94 16.21 6.07 16.77
CA THR A 94 15.63 4.72 16.73
C THR A 94 15.43 4.26 15.28
N LEU A 95 14.94 5.13 14.39
CA LEU A 95 14.82 4.83 12.96
C LEU A 95 16.18 4.48 12.33
N ALA A 96 17.23 5.22 12.68
CA ALA A 96 18.58 4.94 12.21
C ALA A 96 19.07 3.56 12.67
N LYS A 97 18.84 3.21 13.94
CA LYS A 97 19.20 1.90 14.48
C LYS A 97 18.44 0.77 13.79
N MET A 98 17.13 0.93 13.59
CA MET A 98 16.31 -0.04 12.88
C MET A 98 16.81 -0.27 11.44
N ALA A 99 17.07 0.81 10.69
CA ALA A 99 17.54 0.73 9.32
C ALA A 99 18.91 0.03 9.20
N ASN A 100 19.77 0.20 10.20
CA ASN A 100 21.12 -0.37 10.22
C ASN A 100 21.22 -1.70 11.01
N GLY A 101 20.11 -2.23 11.53
CA GLY A 101 20.12 -3.48 12.30
C GLY A 101 20.83 -3.41 13.65
N ILE A 102 20.91 -2.22 14.26
CA ILE A 102 21.54 -2.02 15.57
C ILE A 102 20.55 -2.41 16.67
N ALA A 103 20.87 -3.49 17.40
CA ALA A 103 20.08 -4.06 18.50
C ALA A 103 20.75 -3.80 19.86
N ASP A 104 20.94 -2.53 20.23
CA ASP A 104 21.66 -2.12 21.44
C ASP A 104 20.76 -1.81 22.65
N ASN A 105 19.45 -1.99 22.52
CA ASN A 105 18.48 -1.87 23.60
C ASN A 105 17.33 -2.87 23.41
N LEU A 106 16.41 -2.97 24.39
CA LEU A 106 15.37 -4.01 24.36
C LEU A 106 14.42 -3.81 23.16
N LEU A 107 14.00 -2.57 22.91
CA LEU A 107 13.10 -2.25 21.80
C LEU A 107 13.72 -2.58 20.44
N THR A 108 14.97 -2.18 20.20
CA THR A 108 15.64 -2.43 18.91
C THR A 108 16.01 -3.90 18.72
N SER A 109 16.31 -4.62 19.81
CA SER A 109 16.49 -6.08 19.80
C SER A 109 15.20 -6.81 19.45
N MET A 110 14.07 -6.40 20.06
CA MET A 110 12.76 -6.97 19.76
C MET A 110 12.34 -6.66 18.33
N TYR A 111 12.52 -5.43 17.85
CA TYR A 111 12.26 -5.09 16.44
C TYR A 111 13.02 -6.00 15.48
N LEU A 112 14.32 -6.21 15.72
CA LEU A 112 15.15 -7.03 14.83
C LEU A 112 14.70 -8.50 14.80
N ALA A 113 14.14 -9.00 15.92
CA ALA A 113 13.58 -10.35 16.02
C ALA A 113 12.09 -10.43 15.59
N PHE A 114 11.42 -9.31 15.34
CA PHE A 114 9.99 -9.27 15.10
C PHE A 114 9.65 -9.65 13.65
N GLY A 115 9.20 -10.89 13.45
CA GLY A 115 8.86 -11.42 12.12
C GLY A 115 7.48 -11.04 11.57
N LYS A 116 6.77 -10.11 12.21
CA LYS A 116 5.41 -9.67 11.82
C LYS A 116 5.40 -8.18 11.47
N THR A 117 4.22 -7.60 11.28
CA THR A 117 4.08 -6.20 10.82
C THR A 117 4.59 -5.19 11.86
N VAL A 118 5.37 -4.21 11.39
CA VAL A 118 5.85 -3.09 12.20
C VAL A 118 5.30 -1.78 11.64
N VAL A 119 4.73 -0.96 12.51
CA VAL A 119 4.28 0.41 12.24
C VAL A 119 5.14 1.37 13.05
N VAL A 120 5.62 2.44 12.45
CA VAL A 120 6.36 3.51 13.13
C VAL A 120 5.67 4.85 12.93
N ALA A 121 5.65 5.68 13.96
CA ALA A 121 5.17 7.05 13.90
C ALA A 121 6.32 8.00 14.23
N PRO A 122 7.06 8.50 13.21
CA PRO A 122 8.20 9.38 13.42
C PRO A 122 7.84 10.66 14.17
N ALA A 123 8.74 11.11 15.06
CA ALA A 123 8.60 12.38 15.75
C ALA A 123 9.97 13.02 16.00
N MET A 124 10.21 14.19 15.40
CA MET A 124 11.47 14.94 15.50
C MET A 124 11.31 16.37 14.99
N ASN A 125 12.33 17.20 15.16
CA ASN A 125 12.36 18.53 14.53
C ASN A 125 12.35 18.42 12.99
N THR A 126 11.80 19.42 12.29
CA THR A 126 11.72 19.46 10.81
C THR A 126 13.07 19.21 10.14
N ASN A 127 14.13 19.87 10.60
CA ASN A 127 15.47 19.70 10.02
C ASN A 127 16.00 18.28 10.22
N MET A 128 15.63 17.61 11.32
CA MET A 128 15.98 16.21 11.54
C MET A 128 15.19 15.28 10.62
N TRP A 129 13.91 15.59 10.38
CA TRP A 129 13.05 14.82 9.49
C TRP A 129 13.52 14.92 8.05
N GLU A 130 13.74 16.14 7.56
CA GLU A 130 14.19 16.44 6.20
C GLU A 130 15.65 16.08 5.94
N HIS A 131 16.42 15.77 6.99
CA HIS A 131 17.81 15.40 6.86
C HIS A 131 17.97 14.16 5.93
N PRO A 132 18.89 14.19 4.94
CA PRO A 132 19.05 13.10 3.98
C PRO A 132 19.27 11.72 4.61
N ALA A 133 20.00 11.66 5.72
CA ALA A 133 20.21 10.40 6.45
C ALA A 133 18.89 9.84 7.04
N THR A 134 18.00 10.69 7.56
CA THR A 134 16.71 10.25 8.09
C THR A 134 15.82 9.77 6.96
N GLN A 135 15.72 10.52 5.88
CA GLN A 135 14.95 10.13 4.70
C GLN A 135 15.45 8.81 4.09
N HIS A 136 16.77 8.62 4.01
CA HIS A 136 17.37 7.36 3.58
C HIS A 136 16.98 6.19 4.51
N ASN A 137 17.11 6.36 5.83
CA ASN A 137 16.71 5.34 6.80
C ASN A 137 15.23 4.98 6.68
N VAL A 138 14.36 5.97 6.50
CA VAL A 138 12.92 5.77 6.29
C VAL A 138 12.64 4.98 5.01
N SER A 139 13.34 5.29 3.89
CA SER A 139 13.23 4.51 2.64
C SER A 139 13.61 3.05 2.85
N VAL A 140 14.77 2.79 3.48
CA VAL A 140 15.24 1.43 3.78
C VAL A 140 14.23 0.67 4.64
N LEU A 141 13.61 1.34 5.62
CA LEU A 141 12.58 0.72 6.45
C LEU A 141 11.32 0.37 5.65
N ARG A 142 10.84 1.27 4.78
CA ARG A 142 9.71 1.00 3.87
C ARG A 142 10.01 -0.17 2.93
N GLU A 143 11.21 -0.22 2.37
CA GLU A 143 11.69 -1.32 1.52
C GLU A 143 11.71 -2.67 2.29
N ARG A 144 11.95 -2.63 3.59
CA ARG A 144 11.88 -3.81 4.48
C ARG A 144 10.48 -4.12 4.99
N GLY A 145 9.47 -3.40 4.51
CA GLY A 145 8.07 -3.63 4.86
C GLY A 145 7.61 -3.00 6.18
N VAL A 146 8.39 -2.09 6.76
CA VAL A 146 7.95 -1.27 7.89
C VAL A 146 7.01 -0.17 7.38
N PHE A 147 5.84 -0.04 8.02
CA PHE A 147 4.88 1.00 7.68
C PHE A 147 5.16 2.27 8.46
N VAL A 148 5.24 3.39 7.76
CA VAL A 148 5.57 4.69 8.34
C VAL A 148 4.33 5.57 8.29
N VAL A 149 3.83 5.97 9.46
CA VAL A 149 2.76 6.97 9.55
C VAL A 149 3.42 8.35 9.50
N GLU A 150 3.24 9.06 8.38
CA GLU A 150 3.90 10.35 8.16
C GLU A 150 3.67 11.35 9.31
N PRO A 151 4.69 12.13 9.69
CA PRO A 151 4.52 13.16 10.71
C PRO A 151 3.57 14.26 10.21
N GLY A 152 2.79 14.83 11.13
CA GLY A 152 1.98 16.01 10.85
C GLY A 152 2.82 17.28 10.71
N ALA A 153 2.24 18.29 10.06
CA ALA A 153 2.76 19.65 10.02
C ALA A 153 2.14 20.51 11.12
N GLY A 154 2.94 21.36 11.78
CA GLY A 154 2.44 22.30 12.78
C GLY A 154 3.57 22.96 13.57
N GLU A 155 3.20 23.71 14.61
CA GLU A 155 4.16 24.27 15.56
C GLU A 155 4.84 23.14 16.35
N LEU A 156 6.16 23.11 16.31
CA LEU A 156 7.01 22.14 16.98
C LEU A 156 7.41 22.67 18.36
N ALA A 157 7.85 21.78 19.25
CA ALA A 157 8.27 22.15 20.60
C ALA A 157 9.45 23.14 20.67
N CYS A 158 10.17 23.33 19.55
CA CYS A 158 11.24 24.33 19.42
C CYS A 158 10.73 25.72 18.98
N GLY A 159 9.44 25.88 18.68
CA GLY A 159 8.85 27.12 18.16
C GLY A 159 8.88 27.24 16.63
N ASP A 160 9.48 26.28 15.92
CA ASP A 160 9.45 26.23 14.46
C ASP A 160 8.12 25.69 13.94
N TYR A 161 7.71 26.13 12.73
CA TYR A 161 6.57 25.57 12.02
C TYR A 161 7.06 24.64 10.90
N GLY A 162 6.63 23.38 10.88
CA GLY A 162 7.02 22.43 9.82
C GLY A 162 6.57 21.00 10.05
N ALA A 163 6.96 20.11 9.14
CA ALA A 163 6.69 18.67 9.25
C ALA A 163 7.65 18.02 10.26
N GLY A 164 7.15 17.12 11.10
CA GLY A 164 7.99 16.42 12.09
C GLY A 164 7.29 16.14 13.43
N ARG A 165 6.11 16.75 13.63
CA ARG A 165 5.24 16.43 14.76
C ARG A 165 4.72 15.01 14.59
N MET A 166 4.76 14.22 15.66
CA MET A 166 4.14 12.89 15.66
C MET A 166 2.69 12.99 15.17
N ALA A 167 2.31 12.10 14.24
CA ALA A 167 0.94 11.95 13.77
C ALA A 167 -0.03 11.85 14.95
N GLU A 168 -1.27 12.30 14.75
CA GLU A 168 -2.27 12.21 15.83
C GLU A 168 -2.57 10.74 16.17
N PRO A 169 -2.77 10.41 17.46
CA PRO A 169 -3.01 9.03 17.90
C PRO A 169 -4.08 8.30 17.10
N GLU A 170 -5.15 9.00 16.70
CA GLU A 170 -6.26 8.46 15.91
C GLU A 170 -5.79 7.94 14.54
N SER A 171 -4.87 8.65 13.90
CA SER A 171 -4.32 8.25 12.60
C SER A 171 -3.46 6.98 12.74
N ILE A 172 -2.70 6.88 13.82
CA ILE A 172 -1.89 5.69 14.13
C ILE A 172 -2.80 4.51 14.45
N VAL A 173 -3.87 4.69 15.24
CA VAL A 173 -4.84 3.63 15.53
C VAL A 173 -5.52 3.13 14.25
N ALA A 174 -5.88 4.03 13.33
CA ALA A 174 -6.47 3.68 12.04
C ALA A 174 -5.52 2.81 11.22
N GLU A 175 -4.24 3.18 11.14
CA GLU A 175 -3.21 2.39 10.45
C GLU A 175 -3.04 1.01 11.08
N VAL A 176 -2.96 0.92 12.41
CA VAL A 176 -2.83 -0.37 13.13
C VAL A 176 -4.04 -1.28 12.85
N LYS A 177 -5.26 -0.74 12.88
CA LYS A 177 -6.47 -1.49 12.53
C LYS A 177 -6.41 -2.03 11.11
N LEU A 178 -6.01 -1.19 10.16
CA LEU A 178 -5.87 -1.58 8.76
C LEU A 178 -4.92 -2.77 8.64
N ARG A 179 -3.72 -2.68 9.21
CA ARG A 179 -2.70 -3.75 9.12
C ARG A 179 -3.12 -5.05 9.80
N LEU A 180 -3.77 -4.98 10.97
CA LEU A 180 -4.28 -6.18 11.63
C LEU A 180 -5.41 -6.85 10.83
N GLN A 181 -6.27 -6.07 10.17
CA GLN A 181 -7.28 -6.63 9.28
C GLN A 181 -6.64 -7.36 8.10
N VAL A 182 -5.64 -6.76 7.46
CA VAL A 182 -4.91 -7.35 6.32
C VAL A 182 -4.22 -8.65 6.71
N GLN A 183 -3.48 -8.66 7.82
CA GLN A 183 -2.82 -9.87 8.33
C GLN A 183 -3.78 -11.04 8.57
N ARG A 184 -5.00 -10.74 9.04
CA ARG A 184 -6.03 -11.74 9.31
C ARG A 184 -6.71 -12.27 8.06
N LYS A 185 -6.79 -11.47 7.00
CA LYS A 185 -7.52 -11.84 5.79
C LYS A 185 -6.86 -13.01 5.07
N ARG A 186 -5.56 -12.94 4.74
CA ARG A 186 -4.78 -13.99 4.01
C ARG A 186 -5.60 -14.81 2.99
N ASP A 187 -6.60 -14.18 2.40
CA ASP A 187 -7.72 -14.75 1.67
C ASP A 187 -7.36 -14.96 0.20
N LEU A 188 -6.28 -14.30 -0.23
CA LEU A 188 -5.65 -14.48 -1.53
C LEU A 188 -4.47 -15.47 -1.48
N ARG A 189 -4.26 -16.15 -0.34
CA ARG A 189 -3.16 -17.10 -0.19
C ARG A 189 -3.25 -18.22 -1.23
N GLY A 190 -2.15 -18.42 -1.95
CA GLY A 190 -2.05 -19.45 -2.99
C GLY A 190 -2.61 -19.02 -4.35
N LEU A 191 -3.19 -17.82 -4.46
CA LEU A 191 -3.62 -17.25 -5.74
C LEU A 191 -2.47 -16.51 -6.42
N ARG A 192 -2.50 -16.52 -7.76
CA ARG A 192 -1.63 -15.74 -8.62
C ARG A 192 -2.39 -14.53 -9.15
N VAL A 193 -1.92 -13.33 -8.82
CA VAL A 193 -2.57 -12.07 -9.16
C VAL A 193 -1.66 -11.27 -10.08
N VAL A 194 -2.14 -10.97 -11.28
CA VAL A 194 -1.45 -10.07 -12.22
C VAL A 194 -2.13 -8.71 -12.17
N ILE A 195 -1.34 -7.64 -12.02
CA ILE A 195 -1.84 -6.27 -11.93
C ILE A 195 -1.09 -5.42 -12.94
N THR A 196 -1.80 -4.61 -13.73
CA THR A 196 -1.16 -3.58 -14.57
C THR A 196 -1.24 -2.22 -13.89
N ALA A 197 -0.18 -1.42 -13.94
CA ALA A 197 -0.14 -0.06 -13.37
C ALA A 197 0.57 0.95 -14.29
N GLY A 198 0.30 2.23 -14.04
CA GLY A 198 0.94 3.33 -14.77
C GLY A 198 0.23 3.71 -16.06
N GLY A 199 0.91 4.48 -16.91
CA GLY A 199 0.38 4.98 -18.18
C GLY A 199 1.32 4.65 -19.32
N THR A 200 0.82 4.06 -20.40
CA THR A 200 1.69 3.72 -21.55
C THR A 200 2.10 4.98 -22.32
N ARG A 201 3.26 4.92 -22.96
CA ARG A 201 3.83 5.99 -23.77
C ARG A 201 4.10 5.47 -25.17
N GLU A 202 3.29 5.90 -26.12
CA GLU A 202 3.42 5.53 -27.53
C GLU A 202 4.39 6.50 -28.23
N PRO A 203 5.58 6.04 -28.63
CA PRO A 203 6.62 6.93 -29.15
C PRO A 203 6.24 7.50 -30.52
N ILE A 204 6.41 8.80 -30.67
CA ILE A 204 6.31 9.51 -31.96
C ILE A 204 7.68 9.54 -32.64
N ASP A 205 8.71 9.87 -31.87
CA ASP A 205 10.12 9.85 -32.26
C ASP A 205 10.96 9.50 -31.02
N ALA A 206 12.29 9.58 -31.13
CA ALA A 206 13.20 9.28 -30.02
C ALA A 206 13.06 10.19 -28.78
N VAL A 207 12.29 11.28 -28.86
CA VAL A 207 12.14 12.29 -27.78
C VAL A 207 10.68 12.45 -27.35
N ARG A 208 9.74 12.36 -28.29
CA ARG A 208 8.32 12.67 -28.08
C ARG A 208 7.48 11.41 -28.06
N TYR A 209 6.44 11.42 -27.25
CA TYR A 209 5.47 10.34 -27.14
C TYR A 209 4.04 10.88 -26.92
N ILE A 210 3.06 10.01 -27.12
CA ILE A 210 1.65 10.18 -26.72
C ILE A 210 1.43 9.29 -25.49
N GLY A 211 0.80 9.80 -24.44
CA GLY A 211 0.56 8.99 -23.25
C GLY A 211 -0.43 9.61 -22.28
N ASN A 212 -0.72 8.87 -21.21
CA ASN A 212 -1.74 9.19 -20.23
C ASN A 212 -1.12 9.74 -18.94
N ARG A 213 -1.89 10.51 -18.15
CA ARG A 213 -1.44 11.13 -16.88
C ARG A 213 -1.53 10.18 -15.67
N SER A 214 -1.35 8.87 -15.87
CA SER A 214 -1.42 7.91 -14.78
C SER A 214 -0.16 7.94 -13.92
N SER A 215 -0.32 8.17 -12.62
CA SER A 215 0.78 8.08 -11.65
C SER A 215 1.11 6.64 -11.25
N GLY A 216 0.26 5.67 -11.56
CA GLY A 216 0.43 4.26 -11.17
C GLY A 216 0.12 3.93 -9.71
N LYS A 217 -0.05 4.95 -8.84
CA LYS A 217 -0.26 4.78 -7.37
C LYS A 217 -1.34 3.75 -7.01
N MET A 218 -2.47 3.75 -7.72
CA MET A 218 -3.57 2.81 -7.45
C MET A 218 -3.18 1.36 -7.73
N GLY A 219 -2.51 1.09 -8.85
CA GLY A 219 -2.04 -0.25 -9.19
C GLY A 219 -0.96 -0.76 -8.23
N PHE A 220 -0.09 0.14 -7.76
CA PHE A 220 0.91 -0.16 -6.73
C PHE A 220 0.27 -0.48 -5.37
N ALA A 221 -0.73 0.29 -4.96
CA ALA A 221 -1.49 0.02 -3.74
C ALA A 221 -2.19 -1.35 -3.80
N LEU A 222 -2.81 -1.69 -4.94
CA LEU A 222 -3.40 -3.01 -5.18
C LEU A 222 -2.36 -4.12 -5.13
N ALA A 223 -1.19 -3.93 -5.74
CA ALA A 223 -0.12 -4.93 -5.75
C ALA A 223 0.41 -5.20 -4.34
N ARG A 224 0.61 -4.15 -3.55
CA ARG A 224 1.03 -4.29 -2.17
C ARG A 224 -0.02 -5.00 -1.33
N ALA A 225 -1.27 -4.56 -1.40
CA ALA A 225 -2.37 -5.13 -0.64
C ALA A 225 -2.62 -6.61 -1.00
N ALA A 226 -2.53 -6.98 -2.28
CA ALA A 226 -2.67 -8.36 -2.72
C ALA A 226 -1.54 -9.25 -2.18
N PHE A 227 -0.30 -8.74 -2.19
CA PHE A 227 0.85 -9.44 -1.62
C PHE A 227 0.73 -9.61 -0.11
N ASP A 228 0.33 -8.56 0.62
CA ASP A 228 0.14 -8.59 2.07
C ASP A 228 -0.98 -9.58 2.48
N ARG A 229 -1.97 -9.81 1.60
CA ARG A 229 -3.00 -10.86 1.71
C ARG A 229 -2.55 -12.26 1.26
N GLY A 230 -1.27 -12.45 0.96
CA GLY A 230 -0.65 -13.74 0.69
C GLY A 230 -0.69 -14.21 -0.76
N ALA A 231 -1.10 -13.36 -1.71
CA ALA A 231 -1.04 -13.68 -3.13
C ALA A 231 0.40 -13.71 -3.64
N LYS A 232 0.65 -14.48 -4.71
CA LYS A 232 1.82 -14.30 -5.57
C LYS A 232 1.48 -13.22 -6.60
N VAL A 233 2.21 -12.10 -6.57
CA VAL A 233 1.86 -10.92 -7.39
C VAL A 233 2.92 -10.65 -8.46
N ASP A 234 2.48 -10.52 -9.71
CA ASP A 234 3.24 -9.95 -10.82
C ASP A 234 2.62 -8.58 -11.18
N LEU A 235 3.41 -7.51 -11.06
CA LEU A 235 3.03 -6.13 -11.36
C LEU A 235 3.65 -5.70 -12.70
N ILE A 236 2.83 -5.53 -13.73
CA ILE A 236 3.24 -5.03 -15.04
C ILE A 236 3.07 -3.51 -15.04
N GLU A 237 4.16 -2.76 -15.17
CA GLU A 237 4.15 -1.31 -14.96
C GLU A 237 4.61 -0.51 -16.18
N ALA A 238 3.96 0.62 -16.41
CA ALA A 238 4.26 1.53 -17.52
C ALA A 238 4.59 2.94 -17.02
N ASN A 239 5.85 3.35 -17.22
CA ASN A 239 6.30 4.74 -17.07
C ASN A 239 5.95 5.39 -15.71
N VAL A 240 6.16 4.64 -14.64
CA VAL A 240 5.97 5.07 -13.26
C VAL A 240 7.28 5.50 -12.63
N ASP A 241 7.21 6.43 -11.68
CA ASP A 241 8.33 6.84 -10.82
C ASP A 241 7.92 6.58 -9.37
N LEU A 242 7.83 5.30 -9.02
CA LEU A 242 7.41 4.82 -7.71
C LEU A 242 8.43 3.81 -7.18
N PRO A 243 8.65 3.77 -5.86
CA PRO A 243 9.56 2.79 -5.27
C PRO A 243 9.03 1.37 -5.50
N ALA A 244 9.95 0.44 -5.71
CA ALA A 244 9.62 -0.96 -5.90
C ALA A 244 8.82 -1.49 -4.71
N VAL A 245 7.76 -2.24 -4.98
CA VAL A 245 6.97 -2.94 -3.95
C VAL A 245 7.72 -4.20 -3.50
N PRO A 246 8.16 -4.30 -2.23
CA PRO A 246 8.87 -5.47 -1.73
C PRO A 246 8.02 -6.75 -1.85
N GLY A 247 8.63 -7.85 -2.30
CA GLY A 247 7.96 -9.14 -2.44
C GLY A 247 7.09 -9.32 -3.69
N VAL A 248 6.85 -8.24 -4.45
CA VAL A 248 6.12 -8.25 -5.72
C VAL A 248 7.10 -8.32 -6.89
N ARG A 249 6.84 -9.18 -7.88
CA ARG A 249 7.64 -9.23 -9.11
C ARG A 249 7.19 -8.13 -10.07
N GLN A 250 8.06 -7.16 -10.33
CA GLN A 250 7.78 -6.04 -11.24
C GLN A 250 8.32 -6.28 -12.65
N ILE A 251 7.53 -5.94 -13.66
CA ILE A 251 7.81 -6.16 -15.09
C ILE A 251 7.54 -4.85 -15.85
N GLN A 252 8.57 -4.34 -16.52
CA GLN A 252 8.50 -3.09 -17.26
C GLN A 252 7.82 -3.28 -18.63
N ALA A 253 6.78 -2.48 -18.87
CA ALA A 253 6.00 -2.48 -20.10
C ALA A 253 5.64 -1.03 -20.52
N PRO A 254 6.59 -0.30 -21.13
CA PRO A 254 6.43 1.14 -21.38
C PRO A 254 5.37 1.49 -22.45
N THR A 255 5.02 0.56 -23.33
CA THR A 255 4.04 0.77 -24.43
C THR A 255 2.84 -0.16 -24.28
N ALA A 256 1.72 0.18 -24.92
CA ALA A 256 0.52 -0.67 -24.96
C ALA A 256 0.82 -2.06 -25.54
N ALA A 257 1.62 -2.13 -26.61
CA ALA A 257 2.03 -3.39 -27.23
C ALA A 257 2.88 -4.26 -26.28
N ARG A 258 3.81 -3.66 -25.53
CA ARG A 258 4.63 -4.42 -24.57
C ARG A 258 3.81 -4.89 -23.37
N MET A 259 2.86 -4.08 -22.91
CA MET A 259 1.95 -4.46 -21.83
C MET A 259 1.03 -5.61 -22.26
N HIS A 260 0.51 -5.54 -23.49
CA HIS A 260 -0.26 -6.62 -24.10
C HIS A 260 0.51 -7.94 -24.08
N GLU A 261 1.76 -7.93 -24.58
CA GLU A 261 2.61 -9.13 -24.65
C GLU A 261 2.81 -9.77 -23.26
N GLU A 262 3.16 -8.97 -22.24
CA GLU A 262 3.40 -9.49 -20.89
C GLU A 262 2.11 -9.96 -20.21
N VAL A 263 0.98 -9.27 -20.42
CA VAL A 263 -0.32 -9.73 -19.91
C VAL A 263 -0.69 -11.07 -20.52
N MET A 264 -0.61 -11.22 -21.84
CA MET A 264 -0.97 -12.46 -22.54
C MET A 264 -0.05 -13.62 -22.16
N LYS A 265 1.24 -13.34 -21.95
CA LYS A 265 2.22 -14.32 -21.49
C LYS A 265 1.92 -14.88 -20.10
N LEU A 266 1.45 -14.04 -19.17
CA LEU A 266 1.17 -14.45 -17.79
C LEU A 266 -0.25 -14.99 -17.59
N LEU A 267 -1.18 -14.64 -18.48
CA LEU A 267 -2.60 -14.99 -18.38
C LEU A 267 -2.87 -16.49 -18.08
N PRO A 268 -2.19 -17.48 -18.72
CA PRO A 268 -2.49 -18.89 -18.49
C PRO A 268 -2.27 -19.34 -17.04
N GLU A 269 -1.34 -18.71 -16.31
CA GLU A 269 -1.03 -19.05 -14.92
C GLU A 269 -1.71 -18.12 -13.92
N THR A 270 -2.53 -17.17 -14.38
CA THR A 270 -3.15 -16.15 -13.54
C THR A 270 -4.48 -16.67 -12.96
N ASP A 271 -4.77 -16.38 -11.69
CA ASP A 271 -6.11 -16.58 -11.11
C ASP A 271 -6.95 -15.29 -11.24
N ILE A 272 -6.33 -14.14 -10.98
CA ILE A 272 -6.98 -12.81 -10.97
C ILE A 272 -6.13 -11.84 -11.80
N LEU A 273 -6.75 -11.17 -12.78
CA LEU A 273 -6.14 -10.09 -13.55
C LEU A 273 -6.81 -8.76 -13.21
N ILE A 274 -6.02 -7.78 -12.77
CA ILE A 274 -6.48 -6.42 -12.46
C ILE A 274 -5.84 -5.42 -13.42
N MET A 275 -6.61 -4.97 -14.41
CA MET A 275 -6.17 -4.01 -15.43
C MET A 275 -6.35 -2.56 -14.96
N ALA A 276 -5.50 -2.10 -14.03
CA ALA A 276 -5.53 -0.75 -13.46
C ALA A 276 -4.65 0.28 -14.21
N ALA A 277 -3.94 -0.12 -15.29
CA ALA A 277 -3.13 0.80 -16.08
C ALA A 277 -3.99 1.67 -17.01
N ALA A 278 -3.54 2.90 -17.24
CA ALA A 278 -4.08 3.76 -18.29
C ALA A 278 -3.36 3.46 -19.62
N VAL A 279 -3.87 2.47 -20.33
CA VAL A 279 -3.35 2.06 -21.65
C VAL A 279 -3.80 3.06 -22.72
N ALA A 280 -2.89 3.49 -23.58
CA ALA A 280 -3.21 4.37 -24.70
C ALA A 280 -4.08 3.65 -25.74
N ASP A 281 -5.16 4.30 -26.19
CA ASP A 281 -6.08 3.76 -27.20
C ASP A 281 -5.51 3.82 -28.64
N TYR A 282 -4.51 4.67 -28.86
CA TYR A 282 -3.92 4.91 -30.17
C TYR A 282 -2.39 4.96 -30.10
N GLN A 283 -1.76 4.44 -31.15
CA GLN A 283 -0.31 4.48 -31.40
C GLN A 283 -0.01 5.18 -32.73
N VAL A 284 1.25 5.55 -32.96
CA VAL A 284 1.68 6.18 -34.22
C VAL A 284 1.75 5.14 -35.33
N SER A 285 1.02 5.38 -36.43
CA SER A 285 0.82 4.38 -37.49
C SER A 285 2.08 3.98 -38.24
N ASP A 286 3.01 4.91 -38.44
CA ASP A 286 4.23 4.68 -39.22
C ASP A 286 5.41 4.19 -38.34
N GLY A 287 5.14 3.82 -37.07
CA GLY A 287 6.15 3.51 -36.05
C GLY A 287 6.96 4.75 -35.62
N PRO A 288 7.86 4.63 -34.62
CA PRO A 288 8.75 5.73 -34.28
C PRO A 288 9.66 5.99 -35.48
N ALA A 289 9.69 7.23 -35.98
CA ALA A 289 10.69 7.63 -36.95
C ALA A 289 12.07 7.37 -36.32
N GLY A 290 12.98 6.66 -37.03
CA GLY A 290 14.30 6.26 -36.54
C GLY A 290 15.29 7.41 -36.23
N GLY A 291 14.79 8.60 -35.94
CA GLY A 291 15.51 9.80 -35.54
C GLY A 291 14.56 10.92 -35.10
N LYS A 292 15.11 12.00 -34.54
CA LYS A 292 14.35 13.19 -34.14
C LYS A 292 13.83 13.93 -35.37
N ILE A 293 12.51 14.16 -35.46
CA ILE A 293 11.93 14.94 -36.54
C ILE A 293 12.42 16.40 -36.45
N GLY A 294 13.15 16.85 -37.48
CA GLY A 294 13.79 18.18 -37.55
C GLY A 294 12.81 19.35 -37.65
N LYS A 295 13.27 20.56 -37.29
CA LYS A 295 12.49 21.80 -37.44
C LYS A 295 12.51 22.23 -38.92
N GLY A 296 11.37 22.15 -39.59
CA GLY A 296 11.24 22.56 -41.00
C GLY A 296 9.91 22.24 -41.68
N ARG A 297 8.88 21.85 -40.92
CA ARG A 297 7.52 21.65 -41.45
C ARG A 297 6.61 22.73 -40.87
N ASP A 298 6.05 23.58 -41.74
CA ASP A 298 5.07 24.61 -41.34
C ASP A 298 3.75 24.01 -40.83
N ARG A 299 3.46 22.74 -41.19
CA ARG A 299 2.38 21.93 -40.62
C ARG A 299 2.87 20.51 -40.38
N TRP A 300 2.66 20.02 -39.17
CA TRP A 300 2.98 18.65 -38.79
C TRP A 300 1.70 17.89 -38.47
N ALA A 301 1.54 16.71 -39.08
CA ALA A 301 0.45 15.79 -38.79
C ALA A 301 1.05 14.46 -38.34
N ILE A 302 0.48 13.89 -37.28
CA ILE A 302 0.80 12.56 -36.76
C ILE A 302 -0.37 11.66 -37.11
N ARG A 303 -0.11 10.57 -37.84
CA ARG A 303 -1.14 9.56 -38.14
C ARG A 303 -1.20 8.56 -37.00
N LEU A 304 -2.42 8.32 -36.52
CA LEU A 304 -2.70 7.44 -35.40
C LEU A 304 -3.49 6.22 -35.89
N SER A 305 -3.14 5.06 -35.33
CA SER A 305 -3.88 3.81 -35.50
C SER A 305 -4.24 3.26 -34.14
N PRO A 306 -5.40 2.59 -33.98
CA PRO A 306 -5.78 1.97 -32.71
C PRO A 306 -4.70 1.01 -32.18
N THR A 307 -4.55 0.95 -30.86
CA THR A 307 -3.80 -0.12 -30.19
C THR A 307 -4.66 -1.38 -30.09
N VAL A 308 -4.02 -2.49 -29.70
CA VAL A 308 -4.76 -3.71 -29.36
C VAL A 308 -5.49 -3.50 -28.05
N ASP A 309 -6.80 -3.76 -28.03
CA ASP A 309 -7.59 -3.75 -26.80
C ASP A 309 -7.25 -4.99 -25.95
N ILE A 310 -6.32 -4.82 -25.01
CA ILE A 310 -5.80 -5.90 -24.17
C ILE A 310 -6.92 -6.66 -23.47
N LEU A 311 -7.93 -5.95 -22.96
CA LEU A 311 -9.03 -6.60 -22.22
C LEU A 311 -9.93 -7.43 -23.14
N CYS A 312 -10.21 -6.96 -24.36
CA CYS A 312 -10.95 -7.76 -25.35
C CYS A 312 -10.17 -9.02 -25.73
N ASP A 313 -8.86 -8.91 -25.91
CA ASP A 313 -8.03 -10.05 -26.28
C ASP A 313 -7.88 -11.06 -25.13
N VAL A 314 -7.70 -10.56 -23.89
CA VAL A 314 -7.73 -11.40 -22.68
C VAL A 314 -9.07 -12.11 -22.55
N ALA A 315 -10.20 -11.42 -22.76
CA ALA A 315 -11.52 -12.02 -22.69
C ALA A 315 -11.70 -13.16 -23.70
N ALA A 316 -11.16 -13.00 -24.92
CA ALA A 316 -11.19 -14.03 -25.95
C ALA A 316 -10.34 -15.27 -25.61
N HIS A 317 -9.29 -15.11 -24.81
CA HIS A 317 -8.35 -16.18 -24.42
C HIS A 317 -8.53 -16.66 -22.98
N ARG A 318 -9.56 -16.18 -22.29
CA ARG A 318 -9.84 -16.48 -20.87
C ARG A 318 -10.17 -17.96 -20.66
N GLN A 319 -9.54 -18.59 -19.67
CA GLN A 319 -9.74 -19.98 -19.26
C GLN A 319 -10.39 -20.13 -17.88
N GLY A 320 -10.79 -19.03 -17.25
CA GLY A 320 -11.42 -19.04 -15.92
C GLY A 320 -10.96 -17.92 -15.00
N GLN A 321 -9.98 -17.12 -15.42
CA GLN A 321 -9.44 -15.98 -14.65
C GLN A 321 -10.56 -15.05 -14.21
N PHE A 322 -10.42 -14.43 -13.04
CA PHE A 322 -11.28 -13.34 -12.60
C PHE A 322 -10.73 -12.02 -13.15
N LEU A 323 -11.48 -11.37 -14.03
CA LEU A 323 -11.05 -10.19 -14.77
C LEU A 323 -11.66 -8.92 -14.18
N VAL A 324 -10.77 -8.02 -13.74
CA VAL A 324 -11.13 -6.71 -13.19
C VAL A 324 -10.60 -5.62 -14.09
N GLY A 325 -11.48 -4.76 -14.59
CA GLY A 325 -11.11 -3.58 -15.36
C GLY A 325 -11.25 -2.28 -14.58
N PHE A 326 -10.61 -1.22 -15.04
CA PHE A 326 -10.86 0.15 -14.57
C PHE A 326 -11.54 0.97 -15.67
N ALA A 327 -12.46 1.85 -15.26
CA ALA A 327 -13.11 2.84 -16.12
C ALA A 327 -12.98 4.21 -15.47
N ALA A 328 -12.21 5.09 -16.11
CA ALA A 328 -12.05 6.47 -15.70
C ALA A 328 -12.88 7.34 -16.64
N GLU A 329 -13.96 7.92 -16.14
CA GLU A 329 -14.98 8.58 -16.96
C GLU A 329 -15.39 9.90 -16.31
N TYR A 330 -15.80 10.87 -17.13
CA TYR A 330 -16.18 12.19 -16.63
C TYR A 330 -17.61 12.18 -16.11
N GLY A 331 -17.79 12.44 -14.81
CA GLY A 331 -19.07 12.55 -14.14
C GLY A 331 -19.83 11.24 -13.97
N MET A 332 -20.85 11.24 -13.13
CA MET A 332 -21.68 10.07 -12.83
C MET A 332 -22.44 9.51 -14.04
N GLU A 333 -22.66 10.32 -15.08
CA GLU A 333 -23.22 9.87 -16.36
C GLU A 333 -22.35 8.81 -17.06
N GLY A 334 -21.05 8.77 -16.72
CA GLY A 334 -20.10 7.76 -17.21
C GLY A 334 -20.37 6.35 -16.70
N LEU A 335 -21.21 6.18 -15.67
CA LEU A 335 -21.48 4.88 -15.06
C LEU A 335 -22.12 3.89 -16.06
N ALA A 336 -23.00 4.39 -16.94
CA ALA A 336 -23.60 3.59 -18.01
C ALA A 336 -22.55 3.07 -19.01
N ARG A 337 -21.57 3.92 -19.38
CA ARG A 337 -20.46 3.52 -20.26
C ARG A 337 -19.55 2.50 -19.59
N ALA A 338 -19.34 2.59 -18.28
CA ALA A 338 -18.58 1.60 -17.52
C ALA A 338 -19.28 0.23 -17.52
N ARG A 339 -20.61 0.19 -17.34
CA ARG A 339 -21.40 -1.05 -17.46
C ARG A 339 -21.31 -1.65 -18.86
N GLU A 340 -21.48 -0.84 -19.91
CA GLU A 340 -21.34 -1.29 -21.30
C GLU A 340 -19.92 -1.83 -21.57
N LYS A 341 -18.89 -1.16 -21.05
CA LYS A 341 -17.50 -1.61 -21.14
C LYS A 341 -17.29 -2.95 -20.43
N MET A 342 -17.90 -3.15 -19.26
CA MET A 342 -17.84 -4.40 -18.50
C MET A 342 -18.42 -5.57 -19.31
N GLU A 343 -19.61 -5.39 -19.88
CA GLU A 343 -20.29 -6.40 -20.70
C GLU A 343 -19.53 -6.68 -22.00
N ARG A 344 -19.19 -5.64 -22.76
CA ARG A 344 -18.48 -5.75 -24.05
C ARG A 344 -17.13 -6.46 -23.91
N LYS A 345 -16.45 -6.24 -22.78
CA LYS A 345 -15.13 -6.84 -22.50
C LYS A 345 -15.23 -8.09 -21.62
N SER A 346 -16.45 -8.60 -21.36
CA SER A 346 -16.69 -9.80 -20.55
C SER A 346 -15.93 -9.82 -19.21
N LEU A 347 -15.90 -8.66 -18.54
CA LEU A 347 -15.29 -8.49 -17.22
C LEU A 347 -16.20 -9.04 -16.13
N ASP A 348 -15.59 -9.58 -15.07
CA ASP A 348 -16.34 -10.00 -13.88
C ASP A 348 -16.63 -8.80 -12.94
N MET A 349 -15.76 -7.79 -13.00
CA MET A 349 -15.86 -6.58 -12.19
C MET A 349 -15.24 -5.40 -12.95
N ILE A 350 -15.84 -4.21 -12.79
CA ILE A 350 -15.23 -2.96 -13.24
C ILE A 350 -15.22 -1.93 -12.11
N ILE A 351 -14.08 -1.27 -11.95
CA ILE A 351 -13.89 -0.19 -10.98
C ILE A 351 -14.10 1.13 -11.72
N PHE A 352 -15.21 1.79 -11.42
CA PHE A 352 -15.51 3.11 -11.97
C PHE A 352 -14.88 4.21 -11.11
N ASN A 353 -14.24 5.17 -11.78
CA ASN A 353 -13.64 6.35 -11.17
C ASN A 353 -14.09 7.61 -11.89
N ASP A 354 -14.65 8.58 -11.16
CA ASP A 354 -15.06 9.86 -11.69
C ASP A 354 -13.84 10.81 -11.79
N ILE A 355 -13.45 11.15 -13.01
CA ILE A 355 -12.31 12.04 -13.28
C ILE A 355 -12.70 13.51 -13.45
N SER A 356 -13.96 13.87 -13.18
CA SER A 356 -14.43 15.26 -13.18
C SER A 356 -13.94 16.05 -11.96
N ARG A 357 -13.45 15.34 -10.94
CA ARG A 357 -12.93 15.88 -9.69
C ARG A 357 -11.41 15.84 -9.67
N ASP A 358 -10.80 16.91 -9.16
CA ASP A 358 -9.34 17.06 -9.01
C ASP A 358 -8.83 16.55 -7.66
N ASP A 359 -9.72 16.33 -6.69
CA ASP A 359 -9.38 15.88 -5.34
C ASP A 359 -9.29 14.35 -5.19
N ILE A 360 -9.62 13.58 -6.23
CA ILE A 360 -9.62 12.10 -6.27
C ILE A 360 -9.06 11.56 -7.58
N GLY A 361 -8.59 10.31 -7.59
CA GLY A 361 -8.25 9.59 -8.83
C GLY A 361 -6.87 9.90 -9.38
N PHE A 362 -6.79 10.53 -10.56
CA PHE A 362 -5.51 10.83 -11.20
C PHE A 362 -4.73 11.89 -10.40
N ASP A 363 -3.42 11.67 -10.24
CA ASP A 363 -2.49 12.58 -9.54
C ASP A 363 -2.82 12.92 -8.06
N SER A 364 -3.88 12.35 -7.48
CA SER A 364 -4.25 12.46 -6.06
C SER A 364 -3.74 11.26 -5.23
N ASP A 365 -3.59 11.43 -3.91
CA ASP A 365 -3.35 10.33 -2.96
C ASP A 365 -4.65 9.66 -2.49
N TYR A 366 -5.80 10.29 -2.78
CA TYR A 366 -7.12 9.79 -2.44
C TYR A 366 -7.84 9.26 -3.67
N ASN A 367 -8.83 8.40 -3.44
CA ASN A 367 -9.72 7.93 -4.48
C ASN A 367 -11.12 7.69 -3.91
N GLU A 368 -12.13 7.77 -4.77
CA GLU A 368 -13.51 7.40 -4.51
C GLU A 368 -13.95 6.60 -5.73
N VAL A 369 -14.47 5.39 -5.52
CA VAL A 369 -14.74 4.47 -6.63
C VAL A 369 -16.10 3.81 -6.46
N ILE A 370 -16.70 3.45 -7.59
CA ILE A 370 -17.87 2.59 -7.61
C ILE A 370 -17.44 1.24 -8.15
N ILE A 371 -17.57 0.21 -7.33
CA ILE A 371 -17.33 -1.17 -7.73
C ILE A 371 -18.60 -1.69 -8.38
N LEU A 372 -18.49 -2.07 -9.65
CA LEU A 372 -19.58 -2.66 -10.42
C LEU A 372 -19.27 -4.13 -10.68
N THR A 373 -20.24 -4.97 -10.40
CA THR A 373 -20.29 -6.37 -10.86
C THR A 373 -21.57 -6.59 -11.66
N ARG A 374 -21.82 -7.82 -12.11
CA ARG A 374 -23.09 -8.17 -12.77
C ARG A 374 -24.31 -7.86 -11.90
N ASP A 375 -24.21 -8.12 -10.60
CA ASP A 375 -25.35 -8.15 -9.69
C ASP A 375 -25.26 -7.10 -8.58
N SER A 376 -24.16 -6.34 -8.50
CA SER A 376 -23.95 -5.34 -7.45
C SER A 376 -23.33 -4.04 -7.95
N GLU A 377 -23.67 -2.97 -7.23
CA GLU A 377 -23.05 -1.66 -7.30
C GLU A 377 -22.72 -1.21 -5.88
N GLN A 378 -21.45 -0.92 -5.61
CA GLN A 378 -20.99 -0.51 -4.29
C GLN A 378 -20.15 0.75 -4.38
N LEU A 379 -20.60 1.81 -3.70
CA LEU A 379 -19.80 3.02 -3.52
C LEU A 379 -18.76 2.79 -2.43
N ILE A 380 -17.51 3.10 -2.75
CA ILE A 380 -16.41 3.27 -1.80
C ILE A 380 -16.16 4.77 -1.68
N GLU A 381 -16.55 5.35 -0.54
CA GLU A 381 -16.35 6.76 -0.24
C GLU A 381 -14.86 7.16 -0.30
N LYS A 382 -14.62 8.46 -0.51
CA LYS A 382 -13.27 9.03 -0.57
C LYS A 382 -12.39 8.55 0.59
N ALA A 383 -11.33 7.84 0.24
CA ALA A 383 -10.33 7.33 1.18
C ALA A 383 -8.92 7.33 0.53
N PRO A 384 -7.83 7.17 1.31
CA PRO A 384 -6.50 6.94 0.76
C PRO A 384 -6.50 5.74 -0.21
N LYS A 385 -5.68 5.79 -1.25
CA LYS A 385 -5.59 4.74 -2.28
C LYS A 385 -5.29 3.36 -1.70
N GLU A 386 -4.53 3.29 -0.61
CA GLU A 386 -4.22 2.07 0.13
C GLU A 386 -5.51 1.46 0.72
N THR A 387 -6.35 2.28 1.36
CA THR A 387 -7.64 1.85 1.89
C THR A 387 -8.58 1.41 0.77
N VAL A 388 -8.64 2.16 -0.32
CA VAL A 388 -9.46 1.81 -1.49
C VAL A 388 -9.00 0.49 -2.11
N ALA A 389 -7.68 0.24 -2.17
CA ALA A 389 -7.13 -1.02 -2.68
C ALA A 389 -7.58 -2.22 -1.83
N GLU A 390 -7.58 -2.09 -0.50
CA GLU A 390 -8.05 -3.14 0.41
C GLU A 390 -9.54 -3.44 0.22
N LEU A 391 -10.38 -2.41 0.03
CA LEU A 391 -11.82 -2.58 -0.19
C LEU A 391 -12.13 -3.18 -1.57
N ILE A 392 -11.36 -2.82 -2.60
CA ILE A 392 -11.44 -3.47 -3.92
C ILE A 392 -11.07 -4.96 -3.79
N LEU A 393 -9.98 -5.27 -3.08
CA LEU A 393 -9.56 -6.66 -2.90
C LEU A 393 -10.52 -7.47 -2.03
N ASP A 394 -11.24 -6.85 -1.09
CA ASP A 394 -12.35 -7.51 -0.38
C ASP A 394 -13.44 -7.96 -1.34
N ALA A 395 -13.89 -7.06 -2.21
CA ALA A 395 -14.91 -7.38 -3.21
C ALA A 395 -14.43 -8.48 -4.17
N ILE A 396 -13.17 -8.42 -4.61
CA ILE A 396 -12.56 -9.43 -5.49
C ILE A 396 -12.48 -10.79 -4.77
N ALA A 397 -11.94 -10.83 -3.55
CA ALA A 397 -11.78 -12.07 -2.79
C ALA A 397 -13.13 -12.75 -2.53
N GLN A 398 -14.15 -11.96 -2.16
CA GLN A 398 -15.50 -12.46 -1.95
C GLN A 398 -16.10 -13.03 -3.25
N ALA A 399 -15.98 -12.32 -4.37
CA ALA A 399 -16.51 -12.77 -5.66
C ALA A 399 -15.79 -14.04 -6.18
N VAL A 400 -14.47 -14.10 -6.05
CA VAL A 400 -13.66 -15.27 -6.43
C VAL A 400 -14.04 -16.48 -5.58
N ARG A 401 -14.25 -16.29 -4.28
CA ARG A 401 -14.67 -17.37 -3.37
C ARG A 401 -16.06 -17.90 -3.74
N ALA A 402 -17.04 -17.01 -3.94
CA ALA A 402 -18.40 -17.41 -4.32
C ALA A 402 -18.39 -18.24 -5.62
N ARG A 403 -17.63 -17.80 -6.63
CA ARG A 403 -17.49 -18.53 -7.90
C ARG A 403 -16.85 -19.91 -7.76
N ARG A 404 -15.93 -20.08 -6.80
CA ARG A 404 -15.30 -21.38 -6.52
C ARG A 404 -16.23 -22.32 -5.74
N GLU A 405 -17.09 -21.79 -4.88
CA GLU A 405 -18.10 -22.55 -4.14
C GLU A 405 -19.26 -23.00 -5.05
N GLU A 406 -19.56 -22.24 -6.11
CA GLU A 406 -20.57 -22.58 -7.13
C GLU A 406 -20.06 -23.53 -8.23
N ALA A 407 -18.75 -23.75 -8.34
CA ALA A 407 -18.18 -24.70 -9.31
C ALA A 407 -18.48 -26.15 -8.85
N PRO A 408 -19.08 -27.00 -9.70
CA PRO A 408 -19.40 -28.37 -9.31
C PRO A 408 -18.14 -29.13 -8.91
N LEU A 409 -18.20 -29.85 -7.78
CA LEU A 409 -17.15 -30.79 -7.35
C LEU A 409 -16.85 -31.75 -8.51
N PRO A 410 -15.58 -31.93 -8.90
CA PRO A 410 -15.24 -32.93 -9.91
C PRO A 410 -15.71 -34.31 -9.43
N ALA A 411 -16.44 -35.00 -10.31
CA ALA A 411 -17.04 -36.31 -10.08
C ALA A 411 -15.99 -37.42 -9.88
#